data_AF-A0A2V9BU98-F1
#
_entry.id   AF-A0A2V9BU98-F1
#
_cell.length_a   1.000
_cell.length_b   1.000
_cell.length_c   1.000
_cell.angle_alpha   90.00
_cell.angle_beta   90.00
_cell.angle_gamma   90.00
#
_symmetry.space_group_name_H-M   'P 1'
#
loop_
_entity.id
_entity.type
_entity.pdbx_description
1 polymer ?
#
loop_
_entity_poly.entity_id
_entity_poly.type
_entity_poly.pdbx_seq_one_letter_code
_entity_poly.pdbx_strand_id
1 'polypeptide(L)'
;MYEEAEENRLQEIQANLRKLEHRDWWLWTLAMVVMLLLTLAVASLTFPGLLKFEDPIFQYGLNQAVRGLVGLVLLFNTYTIYQQVMIKRLRRQFSQQLDAMSRLHSRAEEFHKQATVDPLTGLCNRRVGEQHLAAEAERSQRYGHPLTVLALDLNNFKQINDQYGHPAGDQVLKEFAQRLVTTIRVSDLAVRMGGDEFLVILLECPS
;
A
#
# COMPACT_ATOMS: atom_id res chain seq x y z
N MET A 1 -6.16 -8.33 -11.10
CA MET A 1 -6.48 -9.44 -10.18
C MET A 1 -5.58 -9.43 -8.93
N TYR A 2 -4.25 -9.28 -9.05
CA TYR A 2 -3.35 -9.20 -7.89
C TYR A 2 -3.43 -7.86 -7.12
N GLU A 3 -3.44 -6.71 -7.81
CA GLU A 3 -3.63 -5.37 -7.19
C GLU A 3 -4.93 -5.29 -6.38
N GLU A 4 -6.03 -5.78 -6.95
CA GLU A 4 -7.36 -5.75 -6.32
C GLU A 4 -7.46 -6.66 -5.09
N ALA A 5 -6.68 -7.76 -5.06
CA ALA A 5 -6.59 -8.62 -3.89
C ALA A 5 -5.75 -7.99 -2.76
N GLU A 6 -4.77 -7.16 -3.10
CA GLU A 6 -3.91 -6.46 -2.15
C GLU A 6 -4.61 -5.25 -1.51
N GLU A 7 -5.34 -4.45 -2.32
CA GLU A 7 -6.19 -3.37 -1.81
C GLU A 7 -7.28 -3.89 -0.87
N ASN A 8 -7.96 -4.99 -1.23
CA ASN A 8 -8.97 -5.61 -0.37
C ASN A 8 -8.39 -6.08 0.97
N ARG A 9 -7.17 -6.65 0.98
CA ARG A 9 -6.49 -7.05 2.23
C ARG A 9 -6.13 -5.84 3.09
N LEU A 10 -5.67 -4.74 2.49
CA LEU A 10 -5.34 -3.51 3.22
C LEU A 10 -6.59 -2.89 3.85
N GLN A 11 -7.70 -2.84 3.12
CA GLN A 11 -8.98 -2.36 3.63
C GLN A 11 -9.49 -3.24 4.78
N GLU A 12 -9.37 -4.56 4.66
CA GLU A 12 -9.76 -5.51 5.70
C GLU A 12 -8.93 -5.36 6.98
N ILE A 13 -7.61 -5.17 6.84
CA ILE A 13 -6.71 -4.89 7.97
C ILE A 13 -7.10 -3.57 8.65
N GLN A 14 -7.38 -2.51 7.89
CA GLN A 14 -7.81 -1.22 8.45
C GLN A 14 -9.17 -1.33 9.17
N ALA A 15 -10.12 -2.07 8.60
CA ALA A 15 -11.42 -2.31 9.22
C ALA A 15 -11.30 -3.09 10.54
N ASN A 16 -10.43 -4.10 10.58
CA ASN A 16 -10.15 -4.89 11.79
C ASN A 16 -9.45 -4.05 12.87
N LEU A 17 -8.55 -3.14 12.50
CA LEU A 17 -7.92 -2.22 13.45
C LEU A 17 -8.93 -1.25 14.09
N ARG A 18 -9.89 -0.72 13.33
CA ARG A 18 -10.97 0.14 13.86
C ARG A 18 -11.92 -0.61 14.80
N LYS A 19 -12.21 -1.88 14.50
CA LYS A 19 -13.01 -2.75 15.39
C LYS A 19 -12.33 -3.01 16.73
N LEU A 20 -11.00 -3.06 16.76
CA LEU A 20 -10.24 -3.21 18.00
C LEU A 20 -10.33 -1.96 18.90
N GLU A 21 -10.33 -0.75 18.33
CA GLU A 21 -10.48 0.49 19.12
C GLU A 21 -11.83 0.61 19.85
N HIS A 22 -12.93 0.13 19.27
CA HIS A 22 -14.25 0.20 19.92
C HIS A 22 -14.39 -0.77 21.09
N ARG A 23 -13.68 -1.92 21.06
CA ARG A 23 -13.66 -2.88 22.18
C ARG A 23 -12.92 -2.35 23.41
N ASP A 24 -11.99 -1.40 23.22
CA ASP A 24 -11.21 -0.83 24.32
C ASP A 24 -12.09 0.04 25.25
N TRP A 25 -13.16 0.67 24.75
CA TRP A 25 -14.05 1.52 25.56
C TRP A 25 -14.71 0.79 26.73
N TRP A 26 -15.12 -0.47 26.53
CA TRP A 26 -15.77 -1.27 27.58
C TRP A 26 -14.79 -1.65 28.69
N LEU A 27 -13.52 -1.88 28.35
CA LEU A 27 -12.44 -2.14 29.31
C LEU A 27 -12.12 -0.91 30.16
N TRP A 28 -12.16 0.29 29.56
CA TRP A 28 -12.00 1.54 30.29
C TRP A 28 -13.16 1.84 31.23
N THR A 29 -14.41 1.59 30.81
CA THR A 29 -15.57 1.70 31.71
C THR A 29 -15.51 0.68 32.84
N LEU A 30 -15.10 -0.56 32.57
CA LEU A 30 -14.93 -1.59 33.60
C LEU A 30 -13.84 -1.17 34.60
N ALA A 31 -12.69 -0.68 34.12
CA ALA A 31 -11.61 -0.20 34.98
C ALA A 31 -12.05 0.99 35.85
N MET A 32 -12.80 1.95 35.29
CA MET A 32 -13.38 3.06 36.05
C MET A 32 -14.37 2.58 37.12
N VAL A 33 -15.26 1.66 36.77
CA VAL A 33 -16.25 1.09 37.70
C VAL A 33 -15.56 0.33 38.82
N VAL A 34 -14.56 -0.50 38.51
CA VAL A 34 -13.76 -1.20 39.52
C VAL A 34 -13.05 -0.21 40.44
N MET A 35 -12.46 0.86 39.90
CA MET A 35 -11.81 1.90 40.69
C MET A 35 -12.80 2.65 41.60
N LEU A 36 -14.01 2.95 41.11
CA LEU A 36 -15.08 3.59 41.87
C LEU A 36 -15.60 2.67 42.99
N LEU A 37 -15.79 1.38 42.71
CA LEU A 37 -16.24 0.40 43.70
C LEU A 37 -15.19 0.19 44.78
N LEU A 38 -13.91 0.14 44.42
CA LEU A 38 -12.81 0.02 45.37
C LEU A 38 -12.68 1.26 46.25
N THR A 39 -12.84 2.46 45.69
CA THR A 39 -12.83 3.71 46.47
C THR A 39 -14.03 3.79 47.42
N LEU A 40 -15.23 3.38 46.99
CA LEU A 40 -16.41 3.29 47.86
C LEU A 40 -16.26 2.23 48.96
N ALA A 41 -15.68 1.07 48.66
CA ALA A 41 -15.42 0.03 49.64
C ALA A 41 -14.44 0.51 50.72
N VAL A 42 -13.34 1.16 50.32
CA VAL A 42 -12.36 1.77 51.22
C VAL A 42 -13.01 2.87 52.08
N ALA A 43 -13.85 3.74 51.49
CA ALA A 43 -14.56 4.81 52.20
C ALA A 43 -15.57 4.27 53.23
N SER A 44 -16.32 3.21 52.87
CA SER A 44 -17.25 2.52 53.77
C SER A 44 -16.55 1.89 54.97
N LEU A 45 -15.35 1.33 54.75
CA LEU A 45 -14.53 0.71 55.80
C LEU A 45 -13.82 1.72 56.72
N THR A 46 -13.63 2.96 56.26
CA THR A 46 -12.92 4.03 57.00
C THR A 46 -13.85 4.97 57.77
N PHE A 47 -15.16 4.96 57.47
CA PHE A 47 -16.18 5.68 58.25
C PHE A 47 -16.90 4.74 59.24
N PRO A 48 -16.52 4.74 60.54
CA PRO A 48 -17.07 3.80 61.54
C PRO A 48 -18.54 4.07 61.93
N GLY A 49 -19.17 5.10 61.36
CA GLY A 49 -20.54 5.50 61.68
C GLY A 49 -21.64 4.65 61.03
N LEU A 50 -21.32 3.81 60.04
CA LEU A 50 -22.33 3.07 59.26
C LEU A 50 -22.50 1.60 59.68
N LEU A 51 -21.47 0.97 60.26
CA LEU A 51 -21.48 -0.41 60.75
C LEU A 51 -20.78 -0.45 62.12
N LYS A 52 -21.55 -0.46 63.22
CA LYS A 52 -21.02 -0.49 64.58
C LYS A 52 -20.36 -1.86 64.86
N PHE A 53 -19.03 -1.93 64.79
CA PHE A 53 -18.24 -3.05 65.32
C PHE A 53 -17.30 -2.51 66.41
N GLU A 54 -17.49 -2.98 67.65
CA GLU A 54 -16.87 -2.45 68.88
C GLU A 54 -15.44 -3.00 69.17
N ASP A 55 -14.85 -3.84 68.30
CA ASP A 55 -13.56 -4.49 68.57
C ASP A 55 -12.33 -3.73 68.00
N PRO A 56 -11.41 -3.21 68.83
CA PRO A 56 -10.24 -2.43 68.39
C PRO A 56 -9.23 -3.23 67.55
N ILE A 57 -9.11 -4.54 67.81
CA ILE A 57 -8.18 -5.43 67.10
C ILE A 57 -8.62 -5.60 65.63
N PHE A 58 -9.93 -5.71 65.39
CA PHE A 58 -10.48 -5.91 64.07
C PHE A 58 -10.31 -4.66 63.18
N GLN A 59 -10.46 -3.46 63.77
CA GLN A 59 -10.28 -2.19 63.07
C GLN A 59 -8.82 -1.97 62.58
N TYR A 60 -7.81 -2.37 63.37
CA TYR A 60 -6.41 -2.24 62.96
C TYR A 60 -6.02 -3.18 61.81
N GLY A 61 -6.45 -4.45 61.87
CA GLY A 61 -6.18 -5.42 60.80
C GLY A 61 -6.85 -5.06 59.48
N LEU A 62 -8.10 -4.57 59.55
CA LEU A 62 -8.88 -4.10 58.41
C LEU A 62 -8.19 -2.91 57.71
N ASN A 63 -7.72 -1.93 58.47
CA ASN A 63 -7.05 -0.75 57.92
C ASN A 63 -5.72 -1.07 57.21
N GLN A 64 -4.96 -2.06 57.68
CA GLN A 64 -3.72 -2.50 57.02
C GLN A 64 -4.01 -3.26 55.72
N ALA A 65 -5.00 -4.17 55.72
CA ALA A 65 -5.42 -4.90 54.53
C ALA A 65 -5.93 -3.95 53.43
N VAL A 66 -6.70 -2.93 53.81
CA VAL A 66 -7.21 -1.89 52.91
C VAL A 66 -6.06 -1.11 52.25
N ARG A 67 -5.02 -0.72 53.01
CA ARG A 67 -3.84 -0.03 52.46
C ARG A 67 -3.06 -0.89 51.45
N GLY A 68 -2.89 -2.18 51.73
CA GLY A 68 -2.25 -3.11 50.80
C GLY A 68 -3.02 -3.25 49.49
N LEU A 69 -4.34 -3.34 49.57
CA LEU A 69 -5.22 -3.43 48.41
C LEU A 69 -5.17 -2.15 47.55
N VAL A 70 -5.17 -0.97 48.17
CA VAL A 70 -5.00 0.31 47.46
C VAL A 70 -3.67 0.35 46.70
N GLY A 71 -2.57 -0.12 47.31
CA GLY A 71 -1.28 -0.20 46.65
C GLY A 71 -1.29 -1.09 45.40
N LEU A 72 -1.88 -2.28 45.48
CA LEU A 72 -2.01 -3.19 44.34
C LEU A 72 -2.83 -2.61 43.19
N VAL A 73 -3.92 -1.91 43.52
CA VAL A 73 -4.80 -1.27 42.54
C VAL A 73 -4.09 -0.13 41.82
N LEU A 74 -3.31 0.68 42.53
CA LEU A 74 -2.52 1.76 41.93
C LEU A 74 -1.42 1.21 41.00
N LEU A 75 -0.75 0.13 41.40
CA LEU A 75 0.25 -0.54 40.55
C LEU A 75 -0.39 -1.11 39.28
N PHE A 76 -1.53 -1.79 39.41
CA PHE A 76 -2.27 -2.32 38.28
C PHE A 76 -2.73 -1.21 37.33
N ASN A 77 -3.28 -0.11 37.86
CA ASN A 77 -3.73 1.03 37.07
C ASN A 77 -2.55 1.73 36.35
N THR A 78 -1.43 1.93 37.04
CA THR A 78 -0.22 2.50 36.43
C THR A 78 0.30 1.61 35.30
N TYR A 79 0.28 0.29 35.50
CA TYR A 79 0.66 -0.69 34.48
C TYR A 79 -0.28 -0.67 33.27
N THR A 80 -1.59 -0.58 33.47
CA THR A 80 -2.55 -0.51 32.35
C THR A 80 -2.39 0.79 31.57
N ILE A 81 -2.23 1.94 32.24
CA ILE A 81 -1.95 3.23 31.58
C ILE A 81 -0.64 3.15 30.77
N TYR A 82 0.42 2.55 31.32
CA TYR A 82 1.68 2.38 30.61
C TYR A 82 1.51 1.54 29.32
N GLN A 83 0.83 0.39 29.41
CA GLN A 83 0.56 -0.44 28.23
C GLN A 83 -0.25 0.29 27.16
N GLN A 84 -1.28 1.03 27.56
CA GLN A 84 -2.14 1.80 26.66
C GLN A 84 -1.33 2.83 25.84
N VAL A 85 -0.45 3.58 26.50
CA VAL A 85 0.42 4.57 25.84
C VAL A 85 1.38 3.88 24.88
N MET A 86 1.97 2.75 25.27
CA MET A 86 2.88 1.98 24.44
C MET A 86 2.20 1.45 23.17
N ILE A 87 1.02 0.86 23.30
CA ILE A 87 0.25 0.32 22.16
C ILE A 87 -0.11 1.44 21.18
N LYS A 88 -0.52 2.62 21.68
CA LYS A 88 -0.81 3.78 20.82
C LYS A 88 0.43 4.24 20.05
N ARG A 89 1.60 4.28 20.70
CA ARG A 89 2.87 4.63 20.04
C ARG A 89 3.22 3.64 18.94
N LEU A 90 3.10 2.35 19.22
CA LEU A 90 3.41 1.29 18.27
C LEU A 90 2.46 1.31 17.06
N ARG A 91 1.15 1.46 17.29
CA ARG A 91 0.16 1.60 16.21
C ARG A 91 0.46 2.80 15.31
N ARG A 92 0.85 3.93 15.89
CA ARG A 92 1.18 5.14 15.13
C ARG A 92 2.40 4.93 14.23
N GLN A 93 3.44 4.26 14.74
CA GLN A 93 4.63 3.94 13.94
C GLN A 93 4.29 3.00 12.77
N PHE A 94 3.52 1.94 13.03
CA PHE A 94 3.09 1.02 11.97
C PHE A 94 2.23 1.72 10.91
N SER A 95 1.27 2.56 11.31
CA SER A 95 0.44 3.30 10.36
C SER A 95 1.27 4.22 9.46
N GLN A 96 2.24 4.92 10.04
CA GLN A 96 3.13 5.81 9.28
C GLN A 96 4.01 5.04 8.28
N GLN A 97 4.49 3.86 8.64
CA GLN A 97 5.27 3.01 7.74
C GLN A 97 4.43 2.50 6.57
N LEU A 98 3.19 2.05 6.83
CA LEU A 98 2.28 1.59 5.78
C LEU A 98 1.93 2.72 4.80
N ASP A 99 1.61 3.92 5.30
CA ASP A 99 1.29 5.07 4.46
C ASP A 99 2.50 5.49 3.59
N ALA A 100 3.71 5.42 4.13
CA ALA A 100 4.92 5.75 3.39
C ALA A 100 5.21 4.74 2.27
N MET A 101 5.07 3.43 2.54
CA MET A 101 5.25 2.40 1.50
C MET A 101 4.20 2.51 0.41
N SER A 102 2.92 2.72 0.77
CA SER A 102 1.85 2.91 -0.21
C SER A 102 2.13 4.10 -1.13
N ARG A 103 2.55 5.25 -0.59
CA ARG A 103 2.92 6.43 -1.41
C ARG A 103 4.08 6.17 -2.35
N LEU A 104 5.11 5.42 -1.92
CA LEU A 104 6.22 5.05 -2.78
C LEU A 104 5.77 4.12 -3.90
N HIS A 105 4.92 3.15 -3.58
CA HIS A 105 4.38 2.22 -4.55
C HIS A 105 3.53 2.95 -5.59
N SER A 106 2.58 3.80 -5.19
CA SER A 106 1.74 4.58 -6.11
C SER A 106 2.57 5.50 -7.00
N ARG A 107 3.62 6.14 -6.48
CA ARG A 107 4.52 6.96 -7.31
C ARG A 107 5.33 6.12 -8.30
N ALA A 108 5.84 4.98 -7.87
CA ALA A 108 6.58 4.07 -8.74
C ALA A 108 5.68 3.53 -9.85
N GLU A 109 4.44 3.17 -9.53
CA GLU A 109 3.43 2.81 -10.51
C GLU A 109 3.06 3.96 -11.44
N GLU A 110 2.91 5.17 -10.92
CA GLU A 110 2.59 6.35 -11.72
C GLU A 110 3.72 6.66 -12.70
N PHE A 111 4.99 6.58 -12.28
CA PHE A 111 6.14 6.64 -13.18
C PHE A 111 6.16 5.50 -14.20
N HIS A 112 5.81 4.27 -13.78
CA HIS A 112 5.70 3.12 -14.69
C HIS A 112 4.54 3.25 -15.69
N LYS A 113 3.42 3.84 -15.28
CA LYS A 113 2.20 4.05 -16.08
C LYS A 113 2.36 5.24 -17.03
N GLN A 114 3.10 6.29 -16.65
CA GLN A 114 3.26 7.54 -17.42
C GLN A 114 4.27 7.46 -18.57
N ALA A 115 5.22 6.52 -18.57
CA ALA A 115 5.99 6.25 -19.77
C ALA A 115 5.09 5.47 -20.75
N THR A 116 4.42 6.18 -21.65
CA THR A 116 3.68 5.60 -22.79
C THR A 116 4.51 5.61 -24.07
N VAL A 117 5.53 6.47 -24.11
CA VAL A 117 6.45 6.66 -25.23
C VAL A 117 7.88 6.30 -24.83
N ASP A 118 8.65 5.82 -25.79
CA ASP A 118 10.08 5.66 -25.68
C ASP A 118 10.76 7.04 -25.67
N PRO A 119 11.58 7.37 -24.66
CA PRO A 119 12.14 8.70 -24.51
C PRO A 119 13.19 9.05 -25.58
N LEU A 120 13.78 8.05 -26.25
CA LEU A 120 14.81 8.27 -27.26
C LEU A 120 14.19 8.51 -28.64
N THR A 121 13.21 7.71 -29.04
CA THR A 121 12.61 7.76 -30.38
C THR A 121 11.26 8.46 -30.46
N GLY A 122 10.57 8.63 -29.32
CA GLY A 122 9.22 9.19 -29.26
C GLY A 122 8.11 8.22 -29.72
N LEU A 123 8.45 6.99 -30.11
CA LEU A 123 7.47 5.95 -30.47
C LEU A 123 6.72 5.43 -29.25
N CYS A 124 5.62 4.71 -29.44
CA CYS A 124 5.03 3.94 -28.35
C CYS A 124 6.06 2.96 -27.78
N ASN A 125 6.09 2.81 -26.46
CA ASN A 125 6.95 1.81 -25.86
C ASN A 125 6.30 0.42 -25.93
N ARG A 126 7.13 -0.61 -25.71
CA ARG A 126 6.73 -2.02 -25.68
C ARG A 126 5.41 -2.27 -24.94
N ARG A 127 5.22 -1.70 -23.74
CA ARG A 127 4.03 -1.91 -22.92
C ARG A 127 2.76 -1.45 -23.62
N VAL A 128 2.77 -0.21 -24.15
CA VAL A 128 1.62 0.33 -24.88
C VAL A 128 1.37 -0.48 -26.15
N GLY A 129 2.43 -0.87 -26.87
CA GLY A 129 2.33 -1.72 -28.04
C GLY A 129 1.67 -3.07 -27.78
N GLU A 130 2.11 -3.79 -26.74
CA GLU A 130 1.56 -5.09 -26.35
C GLU A 130 0.07 -4.97 -25.92
N GLN A 131 -0.28 -3.94 -25.16
CA GLN A 131 -1.67 -3.67 -24.76
C GLN A 131 -2.56 -3.38 -25.98
N HIS A 132 -2.08 -2.56 -26.91
CA HIS A 132 -2.83 -2.21 -28.12
C HIS A 132 -2.97 -3.42 -29.06
N LEU A 133 -1.91 -4.23 -29.19
CA LEU A 133 -1.93 -5.46 -29.98
C LEU A 133 -2.96 -6.46 -29.43
N ALA A 134 -2.99 -6.67 -28.11
CA ALA A 134 -3.95 -7.57 -27.48
C ALA A 134 -5.40 -7.11 -27.74
N ALA A 135 -5.68 -5.82 -27.57
CA ALA A 135 -7.01 -5.25 -27.82
C ALA A 135 -7.45 -5.41 -29.28
N GLU A 136 -6.56 -5.12 -30.24
CA GLU A 136 -6.87 -5.23 -31.67
C GLU A 136 -6.93 -6.68 -32.15
N ALA A 137 -6.18 -7.61 -31.54
CA ALA A 137 -6.30 -9.03 -31.80
C ALA A 137 -7.67 -9.57 -31.37
N GLU A 138 -8.17 -9.19 -30.19
CA GLU A 138 -9.54 -9.55 -29.76
C GLU A 138 -10.60 -8.97 -30.70
N ARG A 139 -10.42 -7.72 -31.14
CA ARG A 139 -11.32 -7.05 -32.08
C ARG A 139 -11.33 -7.73 -33.44
N SER A 140 -10.15 -8.05 -33.98
CA SER A 140 -9.96 -8.80 -35.22
C SER A 140 -10.66 -10.17 -35.14
N GLN A 141 -10.48 -10.91 -34.04
CA GLN A 141 -11.15 -12.19 -33.84
C GLN A 141 -12.67 -12.07 -33.77
N ARG A 142 -13.20 -11.00 -33.15
CA ARG A 142 -14.64 -10.78 -32.99
C ARG A 142 -15.34 -10.36 -34.28
N TYR A 143 -14.71 -9.47 -35.05
CA TYR A 143 -15.34 -8.83 -36.22
C TYR A 143 -14.80 -9.32 -37.56
N GLY A 144 -13.76 -10.15 -37.57
CA GLY A 144 -13.15 -10.70 -38.78
C GLY A 144 -12.30 -9.69 -39.56
N HIS A 145 -11.90 -8.57 -38.94
CA HIS A 145 -11.04 -7.58 -39.60
C HIS A 145 -9.59 -8.07 -39.67
N PRO A 146 -8.88 -7.89 -40.79
CA PRO A 146 -7.49 -8.32 -40.90
C PRO A 146 -6.58 -7.46 -40.01
N LEU A 147 -5.63 -8.11 -39.35
CA LEU A 147 -4.62 -7.49 -38.48
C LEU A 147 -3.26 -8.06 -38.87
N THR A 148 -2.32 -7.19 -39.22
CA THR A 148 -0.96 -7.57 -39.61
C THR A 148 0.04 -6.96 -38.64
N VAL A 149 1.06 -7.73 -38.26
CA VAL A 149 2.12 -7.28 -37.35
C VAL A 149 3.47 -7.48 -38.02
N LEU A 150 4.28 -6.43 -38.08
CA LEU A 150 5.65 -6.47 -38.59
C LEU A 150 6.63 -6.35 -37.42
N ALA A 151 7.55 -7.30 -37.31
CA ALA A 151 8.71 -7.19 -36.44
C ALA A 151 9.93 -6.76 -37.29
N LEU A 152 10.61 -5.72 -36.85
CA LEU A 152 11.73 -5.10 -37.56
C LEU A 152 12.94 -5.04 -36.62
N ASP A 153 14.11 -5.35 -37.16
CA ASP A 153 15.39 -5.28 -36.45
C ASP A 153 16.43 -4.56 -37.31
N LEU A 154 17.26 -3.71 -36.71
CA LEU A 154 18.28 -2.97 -37.44
C LEU A 154 19.55 -3.81 -37.61
N ASN A 155 19.72 -4.35 -38.81
CA ASN A 155 20.92 -5.10 -39.18
C ASN A 155 22.22 -4.35 -38.84
N ASN A 156 23.15 -5.04 -38.16
CA ASN A 156 24.47 -4.55 -37.79
C ASN A 156 24.48 -3.32 -36.85
N PHE A 157 23.40 -3.02 -36.13
CA PHE A 157 23.35 -1.87 -35.22
C PHE A 157 24.46 -1.88 -34.16
N LYS A 158 24.81 -3.06 -33.63
CA LYS A 158 25.94 -3.20 -32.70
C LYS A 158 27.27 -2.73 -33.30
N GLN A 159 27.53 -3.01 -34.58
CA GLN A 159 28.77 -2.57 -35.24
C GLN A 159 28.84 -1.04 -35.34
N ILE A 160 27.70 -0.38 -35.54
CA ILE A 160 27.63 1.09 -35.55
C ILE A 160 27.99 1.63 -34.16
N ASN A 161 27.44 1.05 -33.09
CA ASN A 161 27.79 1.44 -31.73
C ASN A 161 29.26 1.20 -31.41
N ASP A 162 29.81 0.05 -31.84
CA ASP A 162 31.21 -0.30 -31.58
C ASP A 162 32.19 0.62 -32.35
N GLN A 163 31.83 1.04 -33.57
CA GLN A 163 32.68 1.87 -34.43
C GLN A 163 32.55 3.38 -34.16
N TYR A 164 31.35 3.87 -33.86
CA TYR A 164 31.03 5.31 -33.77
C TYR A 164 30.51 5.74 -32.39
N GLY A 165 30.35 4.80 -31.45
CA GLY A 165 29.85 5.05 -30.10
C GLY A 165 28.32 5.11 -30.02
N HIS A 166 27.81 4.93 -28.80
CA HIS A 166 26.36 4.96 -28.50
C HIS A 166 25.62 6.23 -28.99
N PRO A 167 26.18 7.46 -28.91
CA PRO A 167 25.48 8.64 -29.41
C PRO A 167 25.16 8.58 -30.91
N ALA A 168 26.01 7.92 -31.72
CA ALA A 168 25.76 7.72 -33.14
C ALA A 168 24.64 6.70 -33.37
N GLY A 169 24.62 5.60 -32.58
CA GLY A 169 23.52 4.64 -32.61
C GLY A 169 22.18 5.27 -32.20
N ASP A 170 22.18 6.12 -31.18
CA ASP A 170 21.00 6.88 -30.76
C ASP A 170 20.42 7.75 -31.89
N GLN A 171 21.30 8.35 -32.71
CA GLN A 171 20.88 9.12 -33.87
C GLN A 171 20.27 8.23 -34.96
N VAL A 172 20.86 7.05 -35.22
CA VAL A 172 20.30 6.07 -36.17
C VAL A 172 18.89 5.62 -35.73
N LEU A 173 18.70 5.35 -34.44
CA LEU A 173 17.41 4.94 -33.90
C LEU A 173 16.34 6.04 -34.03
N LYS A 174 16.71 7.30 -33.77
CA LYS A 174 15.83 8.47 -33.95
C LYS A 174 15.41 8.63 -35.41
N GLU A 175 16.37 8.58 -36.32
CA GLU A 175 16.12 8.71 -37.76
C GLU A 175 15.24 7.57 -38.29
N PHE A 176 15.52 6.33 -37.87
CA PHE A 176 14.70 5.18 -38.25
C PHE A 176 13.26 5.33 -37.75
N ALA A 177 13.08 5.69 -36.48
CA ALA A 177 11.76 5.91 -35.91
C ALA A 177 10.98 7.01 -36.63
N GLN A 178 11.65 8.12 -36.96
CA GLN A 178 11.02 9.22 -37.68
C GLN A 178 10.57 8.80 -39.08
N ARG A 179 11.41 8.06 -39.81
CA ARG A 179 11.04 7.49 -41.11
C ARG A 179 9.87 6.52 -41.00
N LEU A 180 9.86 5.68 -39.98
CA LEU A 180 8.80 4.72 -39.72
C LEU A 180 7.44 5.42 -39.56
N VAL A 181 7.38 6.44 -38.69
CA VAL A 181 6.15 7.23 -38.45
C VAL A 181 5.67 7.92 -39.72
N THR A 182 6.56 8.44 -40.55
CA THR A 182 6.17 9.08 -41.82
C THR A 182 5.72 8.10 -42.91
N THR A 183 6.01 6.81 -42.76
CA THR A 183 5.70 5.78 -43.76
C THR A 183 4.37 5.08 -43.47
N ILE A 184 4.01 4.93 -42.19
CA ILE A 184 2.79 4.25 -41.77
C ILE A 184 1.58 5.20 -41.74
N ARG A 185 0.37 4.64 -41.72
CA ARG A 185 -0.86 5.44 -41.62
C ARG A 185 -1.08 5.88 -40.18
N VAL A 186 -1.92 6.91 -40.00
CA VAL A 186 -2.32 7.39 -38.66
C VAL A 186 -3.05 6.31 -37.84
N SER A 187 -3.72 5.38 -38.50
CA SER A 187 -4.38 4.24 -37.86
C SER A 187 -3.40 3.16 -37.38
N ASP A 188 -2.19 3.13 -37.94
CA ASP A 188 -1.19 2.12 -37.63
C ASP A 188 -0.35 2.53 -36.42
N LEU A 189 0.24 1.57 -35.72
CA LEU A 189 1.02 1.83 -34.53
C LEU A 189 2.48 1.43 -34.74
N ALA A 190 3.41 2.37 -34.57
CA ALA A 190 4.84 2.09 -34.46
C ALA A 190 5.26 2.02 -32.98
N VAL A 191 5.95 0.94 -32.62
CA VAL A 191 6.36 0.63 -31.26
C VAL A 191 7.84 0.31 -31.24
N ARG A 192 8.57 0.83 -30.25
CA ARG A 192 9.94 0.36 -29.95
C ARG A 192 9.89 -0.71 -28.87
N MET A 193 10.38 -1.91 -29.20
CA MET A 193 10.38 -3.05 -28.29
C MET A 193 11.55 -2.99 -27.28
N GLY A 194 12.69 -2.46 -27.73
CA GLY A 194 13.91 -2.27 -26.94
C GLY A 194 15.14 -2.38 -27.84
N GLY A 195 16.29 -1.82 -27.43
CA GLY A 195 17.51 -1.87 -28.24
C GLY A 195 17.29 -1.30 -29.65
N ASP A 196 17.45 -2.15 -30.65
CA ASP A 196 17.28 -1.95 -32.10
C ASP A 196 16.00 -2.58 -32.69
N GLU A 197 15.13 -3.14 -31.84
CA GLU A 197 13.92 -3.83 -32.25
C GLU A 197 12.70 -2.90 -32.30
N PHE A 198 11.93 -3.00 -33.37
CA PHE A 198 10.70 -2.24 -33.62
C PHE A 198 9.55 -3.18 -34.02
N LEU A 199 8.33 -2.76 -33.69
CA LEU A 199 7.10 -3.42 -34.09
C LEU A 199 6.20 -2.43 -34.81
N VAL A 200 5.53 -2.85 -35.88
CA VAL A 200 4.46 -2.10 -36.52
C VAL A 200 3.18 -2.92 -36.49
N ILE A 201 2.11 -2.34 -35.95
CA ILE A 201 0.77 -2.93 -35.95
C ILE A 201 -0.02 -2.24 -37.06
N LEU A 202 -0.36 -3.00 -38.10
CA LEU A 202 -1.12 -2.54 -39.26
C LEU A 202 -2.57 -2.99 -39.12
N LEU A 203 -3.47 -2.02 -38.98
CA LEU A 203 -4.90 -2.29 -38.86
C LEU A 203 -5.53 -2.43 -40.24
N GLU A 204 -6.48 -3.35 -40.36
CA GLU A 204 -7.26 -3.56 -41.59
C GLU A 204 -6.40 -3.87 -42.83
N CYS A 205 -5.20 -4.40 -42.60
CA CYS A 205 -4.27 -4.77 -43.66
C CYS A 205 -4.31 -6.29 -43.88
N PRO A 206 -4.87 -6.78 -45.01
CA PRO A 206 -4.81 -8.19 -45.34
C PRO A 206 -3.36 -8.63 -45.59
N SER A 207 -2.99 -9.78 -45.04
CA SER A 207 -1.66 -10.41 -45.15
C SER A 207 -1.35 -10.91 -46.54
#